data_AF-A0A1H9EB39-F1
#
_entry.id   AF-A0A1H9EB39-F1
#
_cell.length_a   1.000
_cell.length_b   1.000
_cell.length_c   1.000
_cell.angle_alpha   90.00
_cell.angle_beta   90.00
_cell.angle_gamma   90.00
#
_symmetry.space_group_name_H-M   'P 1'
#
loop_
_entity.id
_entity.type
_entity.pdbx_description
1 polymer ?
#
loop_
_entity_poly.entity_id
_entity_poly.type
_entity_poly.pdbx_seq_one_letter_code
_entity_poly.pdbx_strand_id
1 'polypeptide(L)'
;MGFSCAYASGPYDGIWETSPYGYAIISERDGILIAVNIYHEAYGGDWEAFQGERIGNSTRASALVAKGNLILDLTMTSDTTFTLTQVDCIPKDVNDTYCVVPNGTILMLGNKVW
;
A
#
# COMPACT_ATOMS: atom_id res chain seq x y z
N MET A 1 9.53 -24.70 25.01
CA MET A 1 9.98 -23.72 24.00
C MET A 1 8.83 -23.55 23.03
N GLY A 2 8.04 -22.48 23.16
CA GLY A 2 6.93 -22.20 22.25
C GLY A 2 7.47 -21.57 20.98
N PHE A 3 7.16 -22.14 19.81
CA PHE A 3 7.45 -21.52 18.52
C PHE A 3 6.60 -20.27 18.40
N SER A 4 7.24 -19.10 18.33
CA SER A 4 6.60 -17.86 17.89
C SER A 4 6.46 -17.94 16.38
N CYS A 5 5.33 -18.45 15.89
CA CYS A 5 5.02 -18.37 14.47
C CYS A 5 4.66 -16.91 14.16
N ALA A 6 5.59 -16.16 13.56
CA ALA A 6 5.20 -14.94 12.85
C ALA A 6 4.29 -15.36 11.70
N TYR A 7 3.02 -14.94 11.74
CA TYR A 7 2.03 -15.26 10.70
C TYR A 7 2.23 -14.45 9.42
N ALA A 8 3.14 -13.47 9.46
CA ALA A 8 3.64 -12.70 8.33
C ALA A 8 4.87 -13.44 7.76
N SER A 9 4.69 -14.14 6.63
CA SER A 9 5.74 -14.91 5.95
C SER A 9 5.85 -14.57 4.47
N GLY A 10 5.23 -13.47 4.03
CA GLY A 10 5.36 -12.98 2.68
C GLY A 10 6.80 -12.59 2.35
N PRO A 11 7.25 -12.77 1.10
CA PRO A 11 8.59 -12.36 0.68
C PRO A 11 8.85 -10.86 0.88
N TYR A 12 7.78 -10.07 1.00
CA TYR A 12 7.81 -8.63 1.07
C TYR A 12 7.28 -8.06 2.39
N ASP A 13 7.01 -8.91 3.37
CA ASP A 13 6.51 -8.48 4.66
C ASP A 13 7.53 -7.58 5.35
N GLY A 14 7.06 -6.51 6.00
CA GLY A 14 7.94 -5.56 6.64
C GLY A 14 7.39 -4.14 6.75
N ILE A 15 8.26 -3.26 7.19
CA ILE A 15 8.02 -1.82 7.27
C ILE A 15 8.80 -1.15 6.14
N TRP A 16 8.14 -0.21 5.48
CA TRP A 16 8.63 0.46 4.28
C TRP A 16 8.52 1.96 4.49
N GLU A 17 9.57 2.71 4.17
CA GLU A 17 9.48 4.16 4.01
C GLU A 17 8.85 4.46 2.64
N THR A 18 7.79 5.25 2.61
CA THR A 18 7.07 5.63 1.39
C THR A 18 7.33 7.10 1.07
N SER A 19 8.02 7.36 -0.03
CA SER A 19 8.27 8.73 -0.49
C SER A 19 7.16 9.17 -1.46
N PRO A 20 6.57 10.37 -1.26
CA PRO A 20 6.92 11.39 -0.25
C PRO A 20 6.08 11.33 1.05
N TYR A 21 5.32 10.26 1.29
CA TYR A 21 4.14 10.28 2.16
C TYR A 21 4.30 9.79 3.59
N GLY A 22 5.19 8.86 3.90
CA GLY A 22 5.31 8.31 5.27
C GLY A 22 5.88 6.90 5.33
N TYR A 23 5.14 6.00 5.96
CA TYR A 23 5.52 4.60 6.10
C TYR A 23 4.39 3.68 5.69
N ALA A 24 4.72 2.53 5.10
CA ALA A 24 3.79 1.45 4.86
C ALA A 24 4.20 0.21 5.65
N ILE A 25 3.20 -0.52 6.16
CA ILE A 25 3.36 -1.85 6.73
C ILE A 25 2.74 -2.81 5.73
N ILE A 26 3.53 -3.77 5.25
CA ILE A 26 3.07 -4.83 4.35
C ILE A 26 3.11 -6.14 5.11
N SER A 27 2.01 -6.88 5.04
CA SER A 27 1.91 -8.24 5.55
C SER A 27 1.13 -9.11 4.60
N GLU A 28 1.61 -10.31 4.35
CA GLU A 28 0.99 -11.27 3.46
C GLU A 28 0.77 -12.61 4.16
N ARG A 29 -0.38 -13.21 3.84
CA ARG A 29 -0.68 -14.59 4.19
C ARG A 29 -1.43 -15.27 3.05
N ASP A 30 -1.02 -16.48 2.71
CA ASP A 30 -1.69 -17.32 1.71
C ASP A 30 -1.89 -16.60 0.34
N GLY A 31 -0.93 -15.76 -0.05
CA GLY A 31 -0.96 -14.98 -1.29
C GLY A 31 -1.80 -13.69 -1.23
N ILE A 32 -2.47 -13.41 -0.11
CA ILE A 32 -3.21 -12.17 0.11
C ILE A 32 -2.35 -11.19 0.89
N LEU A 33 -2.06 -10.05 0.25
CA LEU A 33 -1.30 -8.95 0.81
C LEU A 33 -2.26 -7.92 1.42
N ILE A 34 -1.94 -7.47 2.63
CA ILE A 34 -2.53 -6.30 3.28
C ILE A 34 -1.43 -5.26 3.43
N ALA A 35 -1.71 -4.04 2.98
CA ALA A 35 -0.84 -2.89 3.15
C ALA A 35 -1.56 -1.81 3.95
N VAL A 36 -0.88 -1.23 4.95
CA VAL A 36 -1.35 -0.06 5.69
C VAL A 36 -0.34 1.06 5.46
N ASN A 37 -0.76 2.14 4.83
CA ASN A 37 0.06 3.34 4.68
C ASN A 37 -0.31 4.36 5.75
N ILE A 38 0.68 4.86 6.47
CA ILE A 38 0.59 5.86 7.54
C ILE A 38 1.25 7.12 7.00
N TYR A 39 0.47 8.18 6.84
CA TYR A 39 0.93 9.44 6.27
C TYR A 39 1.58 10.32 7.34
N HIS A 40 2.63 11.06 6.98
CA HIS A 40 3.17 12.10 7.84
C HIS A 40 2.11 13.15 8.18
N GLU A 41 2.27 13.84 9.31
CA GLU A 41 1.39 14.94 9.73
C GLU A 41 1.26 16.05 8.68
N ALA A 42 2.33 16.30 7.90
CA ALA A 42 2.32 17.24 6.79
C ALA A 42 1.28 16.90 5.70
N TYR A 43 0.83 15.64 5.63
CA TYR A 43 -0.21 15.15 4.73
C TYR A 43 -1.51 14.79 5.48
N GLY A 44 -1.70 15.33 6.69
CA GLY A 44 -2.90 15.16 7.50
C GLY A 44 -2.79 14.12 8.61
N GLY A 45 -1.70 13.35 8.68
CA GLY A 45 -1.50 12.35 9.75
C GLY A 45 -2.51 11.19 9.72
N ASP A 46 -3.13 10.95 8.57
CA ASP A 46 -4.11 9.87 8.38
C ASP A 46 -3.44 8.52 8.07
N TRP A 47 -4.25 7.48 7.99
CA TRP A 47 -3.82 6.17 7.51
C TRP A 47 -4.84 5.59 6.53
N GLU A 48 -4.35 4.77 5.60
CA GLU A 48 -5.17 4.03 4.65
C GLU A 48 -4.74 2.57 4.60
N ALA A 49 -5.69 1.66 4.40
CA ALA A 49 -5.46 0.23 4.31
C ALA A 49 -5.99 -0.33 3.00
N PHE A 50 -5.22 -1.26 2.43
CA PHE A 50 -5.49 -1.88 1.14
C PHE A 50 -5.28 -3.39 1.26
N GLN A 51 -6.01 -4.16 0.45
CA GLN A 51 -5.76 -5.58 0.28
C GLN A 51 -5.78 -6.00 -1.19
N GLY A 52 -5.02 -7.02 -1.53
CA GLY A 52 -5.04 -7.61 -2.86
C GLY A 52 -4.35 -8.97 -2.89
N GLU A 53 -4.63 -9.74 -3.93
CA GLU A 53 -3.89 -10.96 -4.22
C GLU A 53 -2.56 -10.62 -4.90
N ARG A 54 -1.47 -11.25 -4.43
CA ARG A 54 -0.15 -11.11 -5.03
C ARG A 54 0.04 -12.14 -6.14
N ILE A 55 0.37 -11.65 -7.34
CA ILE A 55 0.75 -12.46 -8.49
C ILE A 55 2.19 -12.10 -8.86
N GLY A 56 3.12 -12.99 -8.50
CA GLY A 56 4.56 -12.73 -8.69
C GLY A 56 5.03 -11.57 -7.81
N ASN A 57 5.55 -10.52 -8.43
CA ASN A 57 6.04 -9.31 -7.76
C ASN A 57 5.01 -8.17 -7.73
N SER A 58 3.78 -8.40 -8.21
CA SER A 58 2.74 -7.37 -8.28
C SER A 58 1.50 -7.77 -7.50
N THR A 59 0.78 -6.77 -6.99
CA THR A 59 -0.49 -6.90 -6.30
C THR A 59 -1.43 -5.80 -6.78
N ARG A 60 -2.60 -6.16 -7.28
CA ARG A 60 -3.69 -5.19 -7.47
C ARG A 60 -4.49 -5.11 -6.19
N ALA A 61 -4.37 -3.99 -5.49
CA ALA A 61 -4.97 -3.79 -4.19
C ALA A 61 -6.16 -2.83 -4.25
N SER A 62 -7.25 -3.19 -3.58
CA SER A 62 -8.40 -2.32 -3.38
C SER A 62 -8.38 -1.75 -1.97
N ALA A 63 -8.82 -0.50 -1.83
CA ALA A 63 -8.97 0.14 -0.53
C ALA A 63 -9.95 -0.62 0.37
N LEU A 64 -9.50 -0.93 1.60
CA LEU A 64 -10.33 -1.38 2.72
C LEU A 64 -10.77 -0.17 3.56
N VAL A 65 -9.82 0.71 3.85
CA VAL A 65 -10.03 1.95 4.59
C VAL A 65 -9.28 3.05 3.86
N ALA A 66 -10.00 3.98 3.26
CA ALA A 66 -9.42 5.15 2.59
C ALA A 66 -10.48 6.26 2.46
N LYS A 67 -10.05 7.47 2.07
CA LYS A 67 -10.98 8.60 1.81
C LYS A 67 -11.77 8.42 0.51
N GLY A 68 -11.23 7.67 -0.45
CA GLY A 68 -11.91 7.28 -1.69
C GLY A 68 -12.06 5.76 -1.82
N ASN A 69 -12.68 5.34 -2.92
CA ASN A 69 -12.56 3.98 -3.43
C ASN A 69 -11.36 3.96 -4.39
N LEU A 70 -10.25 3.37 -3.97
CA LEU A 70 -9.03 3.30 -4.79
C LEU A 70 -8.76 1.85 -5.20
N ILE A 71 -8.25 1.72 -6.43
CA ILE A 71 -7.59 0.53 -6.92
C ILE A 71 -6.16 0.96 -7.26
N LEU A 72 -5.19 0.27 -6.66
CA LEU A 72 -3.78 0.56 -6.80
C LEU A 72 -3.03 -0.69 -7.27
N ASP A 73 -2.01 -0.50 -8.10
CA ASP A 73 -1.06 -1.54 -8.42
C ASP A 73 0.22 -1.31 -7.61
N LEU A 74 0.48 -2.21 -6.68
CA LEU A 74 1.76 -2.31 -5.98
C LEU A 74 2.66 -3.25 -6.76
N THR A 75 3.84 -2.79 -7.16
CA THR A 75 4.83 -3.60 -7.89
C THR A 75 6.17 -3.52 -7.20
N MET A 76 6.67 -4.68 -6.76
CA MET A 76 8.01 -4.81 -6.20
C MET A 76 9.02 -4.73 -7.33
N THR A 77 9.88 -3.72 -7.26
CA THR A 77 10.96 -3.50 -8.23
C THR A 77 12.27 -4.18 -7.80
N SER A 78 12.38 -4.53 -6.52
CA SER A 78 13.40 -5.41 -5.95
C SER A 78 12.88 -6.01 -4.63
N ASP A 79 13.71 -6.80 -3.94
CA ASP A 79 13.40 -7.31 -2.60
C ASP A 79 13.23 -6.20 -1.54
N THR A 80 13.73 -4.99 -1.83
CA THR A 80 13.73 -3.85 -0.90
C THR A 80 13.11 -2.58 -1.48
N THR A 81 12.54 -2.62 -2.68
CA THR A 81 11.91 -1.43 -3.30
C THR A 81 10.59 -1.75 -3.99
N PHE A 82 9.66 -0.79 -3.98
CA PHE A 82 8.40 -0.90 -4.72
C PHE A 82 7.93 0.42 -5.33
N THR A 83 7.02 0.31 -6.29
CA THR A 83 6.22 1.43 -6.82
C THR A 83 4.74 1.19 -6.58
N LEU A 84 4.00 2.25 -6.29
CA LEU A 84 2.54 2.20 -6.19
C LEU A 84 1.92 3.10 -7.25
N THR A 85 1.09 2.52 -8.12
CA THR A 85 0.47 3.21 -9.25
C THR A 85 -1.04 3.27 -9.04
N GLN A 86 -1.64 4.45 -9.27
CA GLN A 86 -3.09 4.57 -9.27
C GLN A 86 -3.67 3.90 -10.51
N VAL A 87 -4.57 2.93 -10.32
CA VAL A 87 -5.30 2.29 -11.42
C VAL A 87 -6.66 2.95 -11.59
N ASP A 88 -7.36 3.13 -10.47
CA ASP A 88 -8.65 3.80 -10.43
C ASP A 88 -8.85 4.52 -9.10
N CYS A 89 -9.62 5.61 -9.12
CA CYS A 89 -9.92 6.39 -7.93
C CYS A 89 -11.27 7.08 -8.09
N ILE A 90 -12.20 6.74 -7.19
CA ILE A 90 -13.53 7.36 -7.13
C ILE A 90 -13.67 8.01 -5.74
N PRO A 91 -13.86 9.34 -5.66
CA PRO A 91 -14.05 10.00 -4.38
C PRO A 91 -15.38 9.55 -3.73
N LYS A 92 -15.43 9.52 -2.40
CA LYS A 92 -16.65 9.15 -1.67
C LYS A 92 -17.72 10.25 -1.67
N ASP A 93 -17.30 11.51 -1.82
CA ASP A 93 -18.16 12.68 -1.97
C ASP A 93 -17.80 13.41 -3.28
N VAL A 94 -18.80 13.87 -4.02
CA VAL A 94 -18.62 14.58 -5.30
C VAL A 94 -17.92 15.93 -5.15
N ASN A 95 -17.89 16.49 -3.94
CA ASN A 95 -17.20 17.74 -3.62
C ASN A 95 -15.80 17.51 -3.03
N ASP A 96 -15.38 16.25 -2.84
CA ASP A 96 -14.05 15.94 -2.34
C ASP A 96 -13.00 16.20 -3.41
N THR A 97 -11.89 16.84 -3.02
CA THR A 97 -10.72 17.03 -3.88
C THR A 97 -9.80 15.80 -3.86
N TYR A 98 -10.26 14.70 -3.29
CA TYR A 98 -9.62 13.40 -3.38
C TYR A 98 -9.74 12.83 -4.82
N CYS A 99 -8.79 11.99 -5.25
CA CYS A 99 -8.71 11.48 -6.63
C CYS A 99 -8.41 12.50 -7.74
N VAL A 100 -7.64 13.55 -7.45
CA VAL A 100 -7.21 14.55 -8.47
C VAL A 100 -6.06 14.09 -9.37
N VAL A 101 -5.38 13.00 -8.99
CA VAL A 101 -4.26 12.46 -9.75
C VAL A 101 -4.81 11.58 -10.90
N PRO A 102 -4.28 11.68 -12.13
CA PRO A 102 -4.70 10.80 -13.22
C PRO A 102 -4.38 9.33 -12.97
N ASN A 103 -5.25 8.43 -13.45
CA ASN A 103 -4.98 7.00 -13.48
C ASN A 103 -3.73 6.71 -14.34
N GLY A 104 -2.91 5.75 -13.90
CA GLY A 104 -1.60 5.43 -14.46
C GLY A 104 -0.43 6.17 -13.80
N THR A 105 -0.70 7.10 -12.87
CA THR A 105 0.36 7.85 -12.18
C THR A 105 0.98 7.02 -11.06
N ILE A 106 2.32 7.01 -10.99
CA ILE A 106 3.04 6.50 -9.81
C ILE A 106 2.83 7.49 -8.68
N LEU A 107 2.09 7.08 -7.66
CA LEU A 107 1.81 7.89 -6.49
C LEU A 107 3.03 7.94 -5.58
N MET A 108 3.65 6.79 -5.32
CA MET A 108 4.75 6.70 -4.36
C MET A 108 5.75 5.60 -4.69
N LEU A 109 6.93 5.76 -4.08
CA LEU A 109 8.01 4.78 -4.07
C LEU A 109 8.23 4.31 -2.64
N GLY A 110 8.40 3.00 -2.46
CA GLY A 110 8.70 2.38 -1.18
C GLY A 110 10.12 1.87 -1.09
N ASN A 111 10.77 2.05 0.06
CA ASN A 111 12.06 1.43 0.41
C ASN A 111 11.91 0.66 1.72
N LYS A 112 12.36 -0.59 1.76
CA LYS A 112 12.23 -1.44 2.95
C LYS A 112 13.18 -0.95 4.05
N VAL A 113 12.65 -0.80 5.26
CA VAL A 113 13.41 -0.39 6.45
C VAL A 113 13.46 -1.46 7.54
N TRP A 114 12.52 -2.41 7.53
CA TRP A 114 12.51 -3.58 8.41
C TRP A 114 11.87 -4.77 7.71
#